data_AF-A0A539EC25-F1
#
_entry.id   AF-A0A539EC25-F1
#
_cell.length_a   1.000
_cell.length_b   1.000
_cell.length_c   1.000
_cell.angle_alpha   90.00
_cell.angle_beta   90.00
_cell.angle_gamma   90.00
#
_symmetry.space_group_name_H-M   'P 1'
#
loop_
_entity.id
_entity.type
_entity.pdbx_description
1 polymer ?
#
loop_
_entity_poly.entity_id
_entity_poly.type
_entity_poly.pdbx_seq_one_letter_code
_entity_poly.pdbx_strand_id
1 'polypeptide(L)' 'RIPLELVLAPAQLSWQHSLLIEVNFGLENSAFKSHLLILMAEEGIDALRDALDRLMETI' A
#
# COMPACT_ATOMS: atom_id res chain seq x y z
N ARG A 1 17.95 -9.47 13.29
CA ARG A 1 16.75 -9.49 12.43
C ARG A 1 15.55 -9.44 13.36
N ILE A 2 14.68 -8.43 13.27
CA ILE A 2 13.51 -8.30 14.16
C ILE A 2 12.42 -9.22 13.62
N PRO A 3 11.81 -10.10 14.44
CA PRO A 3 10.63 -10.88 14.07
C PRO A 3 9.51 -9.97 13.55
N LEU A 4 8.90 -10.35 12.42
CA LEU A 4 7.86 -9.55 11.77
C LEU A 4 6.68 -9.26 12.72
N GLU A 5 6.34 -10.24 13.55
CA GLU A 5 5.27 -10.13 14.54
C GLU A 5 5.55 -9.12 15.68
N LEU A 6 6.83 -8.78 15.93
CA LEU A 6 7.18 -7.68 16.85
C LEU A 6 7.12 -6.30 16.18
N VAL A 7 7.25 -6.24 14.85
CA VAL A 7 7.11 -4.99 14.09
C VAL A 7 5.64 -4.66 13.84
N LEU A 8 4.84 -5.67 13.52
CA LEU A 8 3.41 -5.51 13.25
C LEU A 8 2.58 -5.41 14.53
N ALA A 9 3.01 -6.01 15.64
CA ALA A 9 2.29 -6.07 16.91
C ALA A 9 0.77 -6.29 16.73
N PRO A 10 0.33 -7.44 16.16
CA PRO A 10 -1.04 -7.62 15.65
C PRO A 10 -2.15 -7.33 16.67
N ALA A 11 -1.90 -7.63 17.95
CA ALA A 11 -2.83 -7.36 19.05
C ALA A 11 -3.03 -5.87 19.38
N GLN A 12 -2.21 -4.98 18.81
CA GLN A 12 -2.26 -3.53 19.00
C GLN A 12 -2.77 -2.78 17.76
N LEU A 13 -3.07 -3.52 16.67
CA LEU A 13 -3.59 -2.93 15.45
C LEU A 13 -5.09 -2.71 15.59
N SER A 14 -5.55 -1.50 15.25
CA SER A 14 -6.96 -1.12 15.31
C SER A 14 -7.79 -1.59 14.10
N TRP A 15 -7.13 -2.11 13.07
CA TRP A 15 -7.71 -2.50 11.78
C TRP A 15 -7.81 -4.02 11.65
N GLN A 16 -8.90 -4.50 11.06
CA GLN A 16 -9.17 -5.93 10.82
C GLN A 16 -8.60 -6.40 9.48
N HIS A 17 -8.51 -5.50 8.50
CA HIS A 17 -7.93 -5.80 7.21
C HIS A 17 -6.93 -4.73 6.75
N SER A 18 -5.95 -5.18 5.96
CA SER A 18 -4.95 -4.32 5.33
C SER A 18 -4.78 -4.66 3.86
N LEU A 19 -4.39 -3.66 3.08
CA LEU A 19 -4.02 -3.82 1.69
C LEU A 19 -2.53 -3.55 1.53
N LEU A 20 -1.80 -4.54 1.02
CA LEU A 20 -0.41 -4.39 0.62
C LEU A 20 -0.35 -4.23 -0.91
N ILE A 21 0.19 -3.11 -1.37
CA ILE A 21 0.39 -2.81 -2.78
C ILE A 21 1.89 -2.82 -3.07
N GLU A 22 2.28 -3.51 -4.13
CA GLU A 22 3.61 -3.40 -4.72
C GLU A 22 3.51 -2.70 -6.07
N VAL A 23 4.22 -1.58 -6.21
CA VAL A 23 4.36 -0.87 -7.49
C VAL A 23 5.79 -1.06 -7.99
N ASN A 24 5.88 -1.71 -9.14
CA ASN A 24 7.13 -1.96 -9.83
C ASN A 24 7.42 -0.82 -10.80
N PHE A 25 8.31 0.09 -10.42
CA PHE A 25 8.76 1.16 -11.29
C PHE A 25 9.96 0.72 -12.12
N GLY A 26 9.85 0.89 -13.43
CA GLY A 26 10.93 0.73 -14.39
C GLY A 26 11.01 1.94 -15.31
N LEU A 27 12.22 2.27 -15.76
CA LEU A 27 12.44 3.27 -16.80
C LEU A 27 12.73 2.54 -18.11
N GLU A 28 11.98 2.87 -19.17
CA GLU A 28 12.29 2.37 -20.51
C GLU A 28 13.68 2.85 -20.92
N ASN A 29 14.59 1.91 -21.20
CA ASN A 29 15.99 2.12 -21.56
C ASN A 29 16.99 2.39 -20.42
N SER A 30 16.65 2.04 -19.18
CA SER A 30 17.62 2.04 -18.06
C SER A 30 17.57 0.72 -17.28
N ALA A 31 18.67 0.35 -16.64
CA ALA A 31 18.73 -0.78 -15.70
C ALA A 31 18.06 -0.47 -14.34
N PHE A 32 17.52 0.74 -14.17
CA PHE A 32 16.85 1.14 -12.95
C PHE A 32 15.53 0.38 -12.74
N LYS A 33 15.40 -0.26 -11.58
CA LYS A 33 14.19 -0.88 -11.07
C LYS A 33 13.98 -0.44 -9.62
N SER A 34 12.77 -0.05 -9.27
CA SER A 34 12.39 0.29 -7.89
C SER A 34 11.09 -0.40 -7.53
N HIS A 35 11.08 -1.01 -6.34
CA HIS A 35 9.90 -1.65 -5.77
C HIS A 35 9.37 -0.73 -4.67
N LEU A 36 8.21 -0.11 -4.91
CA LEU A 36 7.51 0.65 -3.90
C LEU A 36 6.48 -0.26 -3.23
N LEU A 37 6.65 -0.47 -1.92
CA LEU A 37 5.70 -1.21 -1.09
C LEU A 37 4.88 -0.22 -0.27
N ILE A 38 3.56 -0.34 -0.33
CA ILE A 38 2.62 0.47 0.44
C ILE A 38 1.72 -0.48 1.22
N LEU A 39 1.78 -0.39 2.56
CA LEU A 39 0.86 -1.09 3.44
C LEU A 39 -0.16 -0.10 3.98
N MET A 40 -1.45 -0.35 3.72
CA MET A 40 -2.54 0.50 4.17
C MET A 40 -3.41 -0.25 5.17
N ALA A 41 -3.70 0.42 6.28
CA ALA A 41 -4.81 0.09 7.16
C ALA A 41 -6.15 0.47 6.51
N GLU A 42 -7.25 0.07 7.13
CA GLU A 42 -8.63 0.35 6.71
C GLU A 42 -8.87 1.77 6.22
N GLU A 43 -8.44 2.77 6.99
CA GLU A 43 -8.67 4.18 6.67
C GLU A 43 -7.95 4.59 5.37
N GLY A 44 -6.78 4.00 5.12
CA GLY A 44 -6.03 4.21 3.88
C GLY A 44 -6.70 3.53 2.67
N ILE A 45 -7.32 2.37 2.88
CA ILE A 45 -8.09 1.66 1.84
C ILE A 45 -9.31 2.49 1.45
N ASP A 46 -10.06 3.01 2.42
CA ASP A 46 -11.22 3.87 2.18
C ASP A 46 -10.82 5.16 1.44
N ALA A 47 -9.74 5.81 1.88
CA ALA A 47 -9.23 7.01 1.21
C ALA A 47 -8.81 6.74 -0.25
N LEU A 48 -8.19 5.58 -0.52
CA LEU A 48 -7.82 5.16 -1.86
C LEU A 48 -9.06 4.92 -2.73
N ARG A 49 -10.07 4.21 -2.20
CA ARG A 49 -11.34 3.99 -2.91
C ARG A 49 -11.96 5.32 -3.31
N ASP A 50 -12.12 6.24 -2.36
CA ASP A 50 -12.74 7.54 -2.63
C ASP A 50 -11.93 8.40 -3.62
N ALA A 51 -10.59 8.25 -3.64
CA ALA A 51 -9.73 8.90 -4.64
C ALA A 51 -9.92 8.28 -6.04
N LEU A 52 -10.06 6.96 -6.12
CA LEU A 52 -10.32 6.25 -7.39
C LEU A 52 -11.71 6.57 -7.93
N ASP A 53 -12.74 6.59 -7.08
CA ASP A 53 -14.10 6.93 -7.49
C ASP A 53 -14.14 8.34 -8.11
N ARG A 54 -13.54 9.33 -7.44
CA ARG A 54 -13.41 10.70 -7.98
C ARG A 54 -12.63 10.74 -9.29
N LEU A 55 -11.56 9.95 -9.42
CA LEU A 55 -10.81 9.88 -10.68
C LEU A 55 -11.69 9.33 -11.81
N MET A 56 -12.46 8.27 -11.56
CA MET A 56 -13.34 7.69 -12.57
C MET A 56 -14.48 8.63 -12.98
N GLU A 57 -15.00 9.42 -12.05
CA GLU A 57 -16.02 10.44 -12.35
C GLU A 57 -15.48 11.57 -13.26
N THR A 58 -14.15 11.73 -13.34
CA THR A 58 -13.50 12.73 -14.21
C THR A 58 -13.10 12.21 -15.59
N ILE A 59 -13.35 10.93 -15.87
CA ILE A 59 -13.06 10.26 -17.16
C ILE A 59 -14.37 10.09 -17.94
#